data_AF-A0A6C1S5T2-F1
#
_entry.id   AF-A0A6C1S5T2-F1
#
_cell.length_a   1.000
_cell.length_b   1.000
_cell.length_c   1.000
_cell.angle_alpha   90.00
_cell.angle_beta   90.00
_cell.angle_gamma   90.00
#
_symmetry.space_group_name_H-M   'P 1'
#
loop_
_entity.id
_entity.type
_entity.pdbx_description
1 polymer ?
#
loop_
_entity_poly.entity_id
_entity_poly.type
_entity_poly.pdbx_seq_one_letter_code
_entity_poly.pdbx_strand_id
1 'polypeptide(L)'
;MEMSKTERIWNMVSMFVFVLLLIGLGFLMDVRDTGIGNIGILDLVLISLATYRMIRLMVYDRIFKLVRDISRSFEGIGIGDSLRAIITCPWCAGVWIALFNVGIFLLVPYGDLFIYIMAIAGVATLFQLGVNILGIIAEEKQIDLKEKREKTGFRKPL
;
A
#
# COMPACT_ATOMS: atom_id res chain seq x y z
N MET A 1 -18.07 18.13 3.42
CA MET A 1 -17.61 17.62 2.11
C MET A 1 -18.76 16.80 1.54
N GLU A 2 -19.57 17.40 0.67
CA GLU A 2 -20.57 16.66 -0.08
C GLU A 2 -19.87 15.91 -1.22
N MET A 3 -19.98 14.58 -1.25
CA MET A 3 -19.49 13.79 -2.39
C MET A 3 -20.34 14.11 -3.61
N SER A 4 -19.67 14.43 -4.72
CA SER A 4 -20.31 14.63 -6.01
C SER A 4 -21.08 13.35 -6.42
N LYS A 5 -22.27 13.49 -7.04
CA LYS A 5 -23.02 12.34 -7.58
C LYS A 5 -22.16 11.50 -8.54
N THR A 6 -21.23 12.13 -9.25
CA THR A 6 -20.30 11.50 -10.17
C THR A 6 -19.34 10.56 -9.44
N GLU A 7 -18.75 10.98 -8.32
CA GLU A 7 -17.84 10.14 -7.50
C GLU A 7 -18.55 8.90 -6.96
N ARG A 8 -19.82 9.05 -6.54
CA ARG A 8 -20.62 7.94 -6.01
C ARG A 8 -20.92 6.88 -7.07
N ILE A 9 -21.22 7.31 -8.29
CA ILE A 9 -21.48 6.41 -9.43
C ILE A 9 -20.20 5.66 -9.81
N TRP A 10 -19.07 6.36 -9.88
CA TRP A 10 -17.79 5.74 -10.22
C TRP A 10 -17.29 4.75 -9.16
N ASN A 11 -17.53 5.00 -7.88
CA ASN A 11 -17.24 4.03 -6.83
C ASN A 11 -18.06 2.72 -6.99
N MET A 12 -19.34 2.84 -7.37
CA MET A 12 -20.16 1.65 -7.64
C MET A 12 -19.67 0.88 -8.88
N VAL A 13 -19.31 1.60 -9.95
CA VAL A 13 -18.72 0.99 -11.15
C VAL A 13 -17.43 0.27 -10.81
N SER A 14 -16.54 0.89 -10.02
CA SER A 14 -15.28 0.29 -9.58
C SER A 14 -15.49 -1.01 -8.81
N MET A 15 -16.47 -1.08 -7.90
CA MET A 15 -16.82 -2.31 -7.20
C MET A 15 -17.32 -3.41 -8.15
N PHE A 16 -18.14 -3.05 -9.15
CA PHE A 16 -18.63 -4.02 -10.12
C PHE A 16 -17.49 -4.56 -11.00
N VAL A 17 -16.59 -3.68 -11.45
CA VAL A 17 -15.38 -4.08 -12.20
C VAL A 17 -14.49 -4.99 -11.35
N PHE A 18 -14.32 -4.69 -10.07
CA PHE A 18 -13.52 -5.52 -9.16
C PHE A 18 -14.09 -6.94 -9.04
N VAL A 19 -15.41 -7.08 -8.86
CA VAL A 19 -16.08 -8.38 -8.78
C VAL A 19 -15.96 -9.13 -10.11
N LEU A 20 -16.14 -8.44 -11.25
CA LEU A 20 -15.96 -9.04 -12.57
C LEU A 20 -14.53 -9.54 -12.79
N LEU A 21 -13.52 -8.78 -12.34
CA LEU A 21 -12.12 -9.19 -12.42
C LEU A 21 -11.82 -10.39 -11.51
N LEU A 22 -12.43 -10.47 -10.32
CA LEU A 22 -12.31 -11.64 -9.45
C LEU A 22 -12.89 -12.90 -10.10
N ILE A 23 -14.08 -12.78 -10.68
CA ILE A 23 -14.72 -13.89 -11.40
C ILE A 23 -13.88 -14.28 -12.62
N GLY A 24 -13.39 -13.30 -13.38
CA GLY A 24 -12.51 -13.53 -14.53
C GLY A 24 -11.19 -14.19 -14.14
N LEU A 25 -10.57 -13.79 -13.02
CA LEU A 25 -9.39 -14.44 -12.48
C LEU A 25 -9.69 -15.88 -12.08
N GLY A 26 -10.78 -16.14 -11.35
CA GLY A 26 -11.19 -17.48 -10.95
C GLY A 26 -11.45 -18.40 -12.15
N PHE A 27 -12.13 -17.89 -13.17
CA PHE A 27 -12.34 -18.62 -14.43
C PHE A 27 -11.02 -18.92 -15.15
N LEU A 28 -10.11 -17.94 -15.20
CA LEU A 28 -8.80 -18.12 -15.86
C LEU A 28 -7.91 -19.13 -15.12
N MET A 29 -8.06 -19.24 -13.80
CA MET A 29 -7.38 -20.25 -12.99
C MET A 29 -7.91 -21.67 -13.25
N ASP A 30 -9.23 -21.81 -13.38
CA ASP A 30 -9.86 -23.10 -13.74
C ASP A 30 -9.37 -23.60 -15.10
N VAL A 31 -9.23 -22.69 -16.07
CA VAL A 31 -8.69 -23.00 -17.41
C VAL A 31 -7.20 -23.38 -17.38
N ARG A 32 -6.43 -22.85 -16.42
CA ARG A 32 -4.98 -23.10 -16.31
C ARG A 32 -4.63 -24.27 -15.37
N ASP A 33 -5.61 -24.92 -14.76
CA ASP A 33 -5.43 -25.98 -13.75
C ASP A 33 -4.43 -25.59 -12.63
N THR A 34 -4.33 -24.29 -12.33
CA THR A 34 -3.48 -23.78 -11.27
C THR A 34 -4.24 -23.85 -9.94
N GLY A 35 -4.19 -25.01 -9.31
CA GLY A 35 -4.85 -25.25 -8.03
C GLY A 35 -4.36 -24.31 -6.92
N ILE A 36 -5.29 -23.58 -6.28
CA ILE A 36 -5.05 -22.74 -5.08
C ILE A 36 -4.47 -23.55 -3.91
N GLY A 37 -4.60 -24.89 -3.94
CA GLY A 37 -4.16 -25.78 -2.87
C GLY A 37 -2.65 -25.81 -2.60
N ASN A 38 -1.81 -25.23 -3.46
CA ASN A 38 -0.35 -25.19 -3.26
C ASN A 38 0.15 -23.83 -2.71
N ILE A 39 -0.73 -22.89 -2.37
CA ILE A 39 -0.30 -21.63 -1.75
C ILE A 39 0.11 -21.93 -0.30
N GLY A 40 1.41 -21.87 -0.03
CA GLY A 40 1.93 -22.03 1.31
C GLY A 40 1.64 -20.82 2.19
N ILE A 41 1.73 -21.02 3.51
CA ILE A 41 1.65 -19.91 4.48
C ILE A 41 2.73 -18.85 4.19
N LEU A 42 3.91 -19.28 3.72
CA LEU A 42 4.99 -18.39 3.33
C LEU A 42 4.62 -17.52 2.13
N ASP A 43 3.94 -18.07 1.12
CA ASP A 43 3.50 -17.30 -0.04
C ASP A 43 2.47 -16.24 0.36
N LEU A 44 1.54 -16.60 1.27
CA LEU A 44 0.57 -15.66 1.82
C LEU A 44 1.28 -14.49 2.54
N VAL A 45 2.29 -14.79 3.35
CA VAL A 45 3.10 -13.78 4.05
C VAL A 45 3.83 -12.90 3.02
N LEU A 46 4.47 -13.49 2.02
CA LEU A 46 5.24 -12.75 1.01
C LEU A 46 4.34 -11.87 0.15
N ILE A 47 3.18 -12.37 -0.30
CA ILE A 47 2.17 -11.59 -1.01
C ILE A 47 1.66 -10.44 -0.14
N SER A 48 1.43 -10.67 1.16
CA SER A 48 1.02 -9.63 2.10
C SER A 48 2.08 -8.52 2.23
N LEU A 49 3.35 -8.88 2.40
CA LEU A 49 4.46 -7.90 2.46
C LEU A 49 4.67 -7.16 1.14
N ALA A 50 4.55 -7.85 0.01
CA ALA A 50 4.62 -7.24 -1.32
C ALA A 50 3.47 -6.22 -1.53
N THR A 51 2.26 -6.61 -1.14
CA THR A 51 1.06 -5.76 -1.17
C THR A 51 1.26 -4.52 -0.30
N TYR A 52 1.77 -4.67 0.93
CA TYR A 52 2.10 -3.55 1.82
C TYR A 52 3.06 -2.56 1.15
N ARG A 53 4.15 -3.05 0.54
CA ARG A 53 5.13 -2.21 -0.14
C ARG A 53 4.51 -1.46 -1.33
N MET A 54 3.71 -2.14 -2.15
CA MET A 54 3.02 -1.51 -3.28
C MET A 54 2.03 -0.42 -2.85
N ILE A 55 1.21 -0.67 -1.83
CA ILE A 55 0.29 0.34 -1.29
C ILE A 55 1.09 1.56 -0.86
N ARG A 56 2.22 1.33 -0.18
CA ARG A 56 3.06 2.42 0.31
C ARG A 56 3.63 3.26 -0.82
N LEU A 57 4.12 2.60 -1.87
CA LEU A 57 4.60 3.27 -3.09
C LEU A 57 3.49 4.08 -3.74
N MET A 58 2.29 3.51 -3.92
CA MET A 58 1.21 4.17 -4.65
C MET A 58 0.59 5.36 -3.88
N VAL A 59 0.41 5.22 -2.56
CA VAL A 59 -0.32 6.20 -1.75
C VAL A 59 0.60 7.28 -1.18
N TYR A 60 1.77 6.88 -0.65
CA TYR A 60 2.62 7.75 0.16
C TYR A 60 3.88 8.23 -0.58
N ASP A 61 4.27 7.60 -1.68
CA ASP A 61 5.50 7.98 -2.36
C ASP A 61 5.34 9.31 -3.12
N ARG A 62 6.40 10.12 -3.09
CA ARG A 62 6.46 11.37 -3.84
C ARG A 62 6.55 11.13 -5.34
N ILE A 63 7.02 9.96 -5.79
CA ILE A 63 7.08 9.60 -7.22
C ILE A 63 5.69 9.67 -7.85
N PHE A 64 4.65 9.22 -7.14
CA PHE A 64 3.26 9.31 -7.61
C PHE A 64 2.66 10.72 -7.51
N LYS A 65 3.43 11.75 -7.11
CA LYS A 65 2.96 13.15 -7.25
C LYS A 65 2.66 13.49 -8.70
N LEU A 66 3.48 13.01 -9.64
CA LEU A 66 3.22 13.21 -11.06
C LEU A 66 1.88 12.58 -11.47
N VAL A 67 1.61 11.35 -11.01
CA VAL A 67 0.33 10.66 -11.28
C VAL A 67 -0.84 11.40 -10.64
N ARG A 68 -0.66 11.96 -9.44
CA ARG A 68 -1.67 12.76 -8.73
C ARG A 68 -1.96 14.09 -9.45
N ASP A 69 -0.93 14.72 -10.00
CA ASP A 69 -1.08 15.96 -10.77
C ASP A 69 -1.69 15.69 -12.15
N ILE A 70 -1.30 14.60 -12.81
CA ILE A 70 -1.95 14.11 -14.05
C ILE A 70 -3.43 13.78 -13.79
N SER A 71 -3.75 13.14 -12.66
CA SER A 71 -5.14 12.82 -12.29
C SER A 71 -6.01 14.07 -12.14
N ARG A 72 -5.44 15.20 -11.69
CA ARG A 72 -6.15 16.50 -11.66
C ARG A 72 -6.32 17.08 -13.07
N SER A 73 -5.43 16.80 -14.00
CA SER A 73 -5.57 17.24 -15.39
C SER A 73 -6.68 16.51 -16.16
N PHE A 74 -7.15 15.35 -15.66
CA PHE A 74 -8.27 14.59 -16.23
C PHE A 74 -9.65 14.99 -15.65
N GLU A 75 -9.71 16.08 -14.88
CA GLU A 75 -10.94 16.58 -14.25
C GLU A 75 -11.97 16.95 -15.35
N GLY A 76 -13.09 16.23 -15.37
CA GLY A 76 -14.14 16.34 -16.40
C GLY A 76 -14.31 15.11 -17.30
N ILE A 77 -13.35 14.18 -17.31
CA ILE A 77 -13.49 12.87 -17.97
C ILE A 77 -13.86 11.86 -16.88
N GLY A 78 -15.05 11.25 -16.93
CA GLY A 78 -15.55 10.43 -15.82
C GLY A 78 -14.58 9.34 -15.32
N ILE A 79 -13.75 8.78 -16.20
CA ILE A 79 -12.75 7.76 -15.84
C ILE A 79 -11.71 8.31 -14.83
N GLY A 80 -11.40 9.61 -14.89
CA GLY A 80 -10.44 10.27 -14.00
C GLY A 80 -10.86 10.24 -12.52
N ASP A 81 -12.16 10.27 -12.25
CA ASP A 81 -12.69 10.26 -10.88
C ASP A 81 -12.47 8.90 -10.19
N SER A 82 -12.62 7.79 -10.95
CA SER A 82 -12.33 6.44 -10.42
C SER A 82 -10.86 6.27 -10.09
N LEU A 83 -9.98 6.73 -10.97
CA LEU A 83 -8.54 6.62 -10.75
C LEU A 83 -8.11 7.44 -9.52
N ARG A 84 -8.71 8.62 -9.34
CA ARG A 84 -8.51 9.46 -8.16
C ARG A 84 -8.96 8.76 -6.88
N ALA A 85 -10.11 8.09 -6.88
CA ALA A 85 -10.61 7.36 -5.72
C ALA A 85 -9.68 6.19 -5.32
N ILE A 86 -9.17 5.44 -6.30
CA ILE A 86 -8.23 4.31 -6.06
C ILE A 86 -6.90 4.81 -5.49
N ILE A 87 -6.35 5.91 -6.01
CA ILE A 87 -5.05 6.44 -5.59
C ILE A 87 -5.14 7.20 -4.25
N THR A 88 -6.28 7.82 -3.96
CA THR A 88 -6.46 8.64 -2.76
C THR A 88 -6.87 7.81 -1.55
N CYS A 89 -7.61 6.72 -1.75
CA CYS A 89 -8.05 5.85 -0.67
C CYS A 89 -7.07 4.68 -0.45
N PRO A 90 -6.34 4.63 0.68
CA PRO A 90 -5.37 3.56 0.94
C PRO A 90 -6.01 2.17 1.02
N TRP A 91 -7.29 2.09 1.42
CA TRP A 91 -8.03 0.84 1.50
C TRP A 91 -8.39 0.30 0.12
N CYS A 92 -8.89 1.17 -0.78
CA CYS A 92 -9.20 0.79 -2.16
C CYS A 92 -7.92 0.40 -2.89
N ALA A 93 -6.88 1.24 -2.79
CA ALA A 93 -5.54 0.92 -3.25
C ALA A 93 -5.12 -0.48 -2.80
N GLY A 94 -5.29 -0.80 -1.51
CA GLY A 94 -4.92 -2.11 -0.98
C GLY A 94 -5.65 -3.29 -1.61
N VAL A 95 -6.96 -3.21 -1.77
CA VAL A 95 -7.75 -4.30 -2.36
C VAL A 95 -7.40 -4.50 -3.85
N TRP A 96 -7.24 -3.41 -4.60
CA TRP A 96 -6.85 -3.46 -6.02
C TRP A 96 -5.42 -4.01 -6.21
N ILE A 97 -4.49 -3.55 -5.36
CA ILE A 97 -3.10 -4.00 -5.37
C ILE A 97 -2.98 -5.46 -4.92
N ALA A 98 -3.79 -5.92 -3.96
CA ALA A 98 -3.82 -7.31 -3.55
C ALA A 98 -4.31 -8.21 -4.70
N LEU A 99 -5.41 -7.82 -5.37
CA LEU A 99 -5.91 -8.53 -6.56
C LEU A 99 -4.84 -8.59 -7.66
N PHE A 100 -4.14 -7.49 -7.89
CA PHE A 100 -3.06 -7.41 -8.86
C PHE A 100 -1.88 -8.35 -8.51
N ASN A 101 -1.41 -8.33 -7.25
CA ASN A 101 -0.31 -9.18 -6.80
C ASN A 101 -0.67 -10.67 -6.87
N VAL A 102 -1.87 -11.05 -6.41
CA VAL A 102 -2.36 -12.43 -6.50
C VAL A 102 -2.52 -12.85 -7.95
N GLY A 103 -3.07 -11.98 -8.80
CA GLY A 103 -3.19 -12.23 -10.24
C GLY A 103 -1.84 -12.46 -10.91
N ILE A 104 -0.83 -11.64 -10.62
CA ILE A 104 0.53 -11.83 -11.15
C ILE A 104 1.14 -13.14 -10.66
N PHE A 105 1.03 -13.43 -9.36
CA PHE A 105 1.56 -14.65 -8.77
C PHE A 105 1.03 -15.92 -9.44
N LEU A 106 -0.24 -15.91 -9.85
CA LEU A 106 -0.92 -17.08 -10.40
C LEU A 106 -0.89 -17.16 -11.94
N LEU A 107 -0.86 -16.03 -12.63
CA LEU A 107 -0.99 -15.99 -14.10
C LEU A 107 0.35 -15.91 -14.82
N VAL A 108 1.37 -15.33 -14.18
CA VAL A 108 2.66 -15.05 -14.81
C VAL A 108 3.68 -16.09 -14.36
N PRO A 109 4.37 -16.79 -15.29
CA PRO A 109 5.34 -17.84 -14.96
C PRO A 109 6.61 -17.35 -14.21
N TYR A 110 6.72 -16.05 -13.94
CA TYR A 110 7.79 -15.40 -13.17
C TYR A 110 7.22 -14.42 -12.12
N GLY A 111 5.94 -14.57 -11.76
CA GLY A 111 5.26 -13.69 -10.81
C GLY A 111 5.79 -13.83 -9.39
N ASP A 112 6.28 -15.01 -9.04
CA ASP A 112 6.96 -15.33 -7.78
C ASP A 112 8.19 -14.45 -7.53
N LEU A 113 9.07 -14.28 -8.53
CA LEU A 113 10.25 -13.42 -8.44
C LEU A 113 9.86 -11.98 -8.13
N PHE A 114 8.82 -11.48 -8.81
CA PHE A 114 8.32 -10.14 -8.60
C PHE A 114 7.79 -9.95 -7.17
N ILE A 115 7.00 -10.90 -6.67
CA ILE A 115 6.49 -10.88 -5.29
C ILE A 115 7.64 -10.93 -4.28
N TYR A 116 8.67 -11.76 -4.50
CA TYR A 116 9.83 -11.83 -3.61
C TYR A 116 10.59 -10.52 -3.52
N ILE A 117 10.89 -9.87 -4.66
CA ILE A 117 11.58 -8.57 -4.68
C ILE A 117 10.77 -7.53 -3.91
N MET A 118 9.46 -7.48 -4.15
CA MET A 118 8.56 -6.53 -3.50
C MET A 118 8.41 -6.82 -1.99
N ALA A 119 8.38 -8.09 -1.60
CA ALA A 119 8.31 -8.51 -0.20
C ALA A 119 9.57 -8.13 0.58
N ILE A 120 10.76 -8.37 0.01
CA ILE A 120 12.05 -7.99 0.63
C ILE A 120 12.12 -6.46 0.82
N ALA A 121 11.72 -5.69 -0.20
CA ALA A 121 11.63 -4.23 -0.09
C ALA A 121 10.60 -3.80 0.98
N GLY A 122 9.51 -4.55 1.14
CA GLY A 122 8.54 -4.38 2.23
C GLY A 122 9.17 -4.56 3.61
N VAL A 123 9.92 -5.65 3.83
CA VAL A 123 10.65 -5.90 5.08
C VAL A 123 11.62 -4.76 5.40
N ALA A 124 12.43 -4.34 4.42
CA ALA A 124 13.38 -3.23 4.59
C ALA A 124 12.67 -1.95 5.04
N THR A 125 11.47 -1.70 4.51
CA THR A 125 10.65 -0.53 4.86
C THR A 125 10.12 -0.60 6.30
N LEU A 126 9.68 -1.78 6.73
CA LEU A 126 9.23 -2.01 8.11
C LEU A 126 10.38 -1.82 9.09
N PHE A 127 11.57 -2.31 8.75
CA PHE A 127 12.77 -2.11 9.56
C PHE A 127 13.12 -0.63 9.68
N GLN A 128 13.12 0.11 8.56
CA GLN A 128 13.38 1.55 8.55
C GLN A 128 12.37 2.33 9.41
N LEU A 129 11.09 1.98 9.34
CA LEU A 129 10.06 2.57 10.19
C LEU A 129 10.30 2.28 11.67
N GLY A 130 10.68 1.04 12.01
CA GLY A 130 11.01 0.64 13.36
C GLY A 130 12.18 1.46 13.93
N VAL A 131 13.26 1.61 13.17
CA VAL A 131 14.42 2.43 13.56
C VAL A 131 14.02 3.90 13.77
N ASN A 132 13.20 4.46 12.88
CA ASN A 132 12.73 5.84 13.02
C ASN A 132 11.89 6.06 14.29
N ILE A 133 11.00 5.11 14.62
CA ILE A 133 10.18 5.19 15.84
C ILE A 133 11.08 5.14 17.09
N LEU A 134 12.06 4.23 17.12
CA LEU A 134 13.03 4.15 18.21
C LEU A 134 13.84 5.45 18.36
N GLY A 135 14.20 6.08 17.24
CA GLY A 135 14.85 7.39 17.22
C GLY A 135 14.02 8.47 17.90
N ILE A 136 12.73 8.58 17.56
CA ILE A 136 11.81 9.57 18.15
C ILE A 136 11.68 9.37 19.66
N ILE A 137 11.53 8.12 20.12
CA ILE A 137 11.42 7.79 21.55
C ILE A 137 12.72 8.18 22.29
N ALA A 138 13.88 8.01 21.66
CA ALA A 138 15.16 8.42 22.23
C ALA A 138 15.29 9.95 22.32
N GLU A 139 14.84 10.67 21.28
CA GLU A 139 14.85 12.14 21.26
C GLU A 139 13.94 12.75 22.34
N GLU A 140 12.72 12.23 22.51
CA GLU A 140 11.81 12.68 23.57
C GLU A 140 12.44 12.56 24.97
N LYS A 141 13.12 11.44 25.24
CA LYS A 141 13.83 11.24 26.52
C LYS A 141 14.97 12.23 26.71
N GLN A 142 15.70 12.60 25.65
CA GLN A 142 16.78 13.60 25.76
C GLN A 142 16.23 14.99 26.07
N ILE A 143 15.08 15.35 25.50
CA ILE A 143 14.43 16.64 25.74
C ILE A 143 13.92 16.71 27.19
N ASP A 144 13.22 15.69 27.68
CA ASP A 144 12.72 15.64 29.08
C ASP A 144 13.87 15.74 30.09
N LEU A 145 15.01 15.06 29.83
CA LEU A 145 16.19 15.15 30.69
C LEU A 145 16.83 16.55 30.67
N LYS A 146 16.85 17.25 29.52
CA LYS A 146 17.35 18.63 29.44
C LYS A 146 16.46 19.58 30.22
N GLU A 147 15.14 19.49 30.06
CA GLU A 147 14.18 20.34 30.77
C GLU A 147 14.25 20.12 32.30
N LYS A 148 14.36 18.87 32.75
CA LYS A 148 14.56 18.55 34.18
C LYS A 148 15.86 19.14 34.72
N ARG A 149 16.96 19.10 33.96
CA ARG A 149 18.24 19.71 34.39
C ARG A 149 18.16 21.22 34.51
N GLU A 150 17.46 21.89 33.59
CA GLU A 150 17.26 23.34 33.65
C GLU A 150 16.42 23.73 34.87
N LYS A 151 15.31 23.03 35.12
CA LYS A 151 14.44 23.26 36.28
C LYS A 151 15.09 22.98 37.63
N THR A 152 15.97 21.98 37.72
CA THR A 152 16.61 21.58 38.98
C THR A 152 17.94 22.29 39.25
N GLY A 153 18.45 23.10 38.32
CA GLY A 153 19.78 23.73 38.43
C GLY A 153 20.92 22.72 38.57
N PHE A 154 20.67 21.43 38.32
CA PHE A 154 21.61 20.35 38.57
C PHE A 154 22.67 20.32 37.47
N ARG A 155 23.80 20.99 37.73
CA ARG A 155 24.99 20.95 36.87
C ARG A 155 25.68 19.59 37.11
N LYS A 156 25.81 18.78 36.07
CA LYS A 156 26.54 17.50 36.11
C LYS A 156 27.92 17.75 36.75
N PRO A 157 28.34 17.02 37.81
CA PRO A 157 29.74 17.04 38.21
C PRO A 157 30.55 16.51 37.01
N LEU A 158 31.61 17.25 36.66
CA LEU A 158 32.54 16.92 35.58
C LEU A 158 33.10 15.51 35.74
#